data_AF-A0A2R6DIL2-F1
#
_entry.id   AF-A0A2R6DIL2-F1
#
_cell.length_a   1.000
_cell.length_b   1.000
_cell.length_c   1.000
_cell.angle_alpha   90.00
_cell.angle_beta   90.00
_cell.angle_gamma   90.00
#
_symmetry.space_group_name_H-M   'P 1'
#
loop_
_entity.id
_entity.type
_entity.pdbx_description
1 polymer ?
#
loop_
_entity_poly.entity_id
_entity_poly.type
_entity_poly.pdbx_seq_one_letter_code
_entity_poly.pdbx_strand_id
1 'polypeptide(L)'
;MPAVVQSSRMDSHEHVAFLAGSSNRIQVLRELRERPGRGAELARRCSLPRSTIHRCLDGLTTRGWAEKGEGSYRLTTPGELVLSAYEDLTETVRVSADHETLLTCLGEVGRTLPIEAMTRPTVIEATPENPYATMEHSVDVFRSASFDRMRGIVPITSRSFNEAGRPLVEANVDIEVVIDERVLEAARESHAEAHQFGRDSDNFDLFVRPEALSFGLAILDDDRALVGAYDEGGNPRACLDGNDDVLIEWAIDTYERCRTAARRIEPAAGIG
;
A
#
# COMPACT_ATOMS: atom_id res chain seq x y z
N MET A 1 47.65 11.58 24.09
CA MET A 1 47.10 10.37 23.44
C MET A 1 46.24 9.62 24.45
N PRO A 2 44.92 9.53 24.25
CA PRO A 2 44.13 8.44 24.80
C PRO A 2 43.91 7.38 23.72
N ALA A 3 44.01 6.12 24.13
CA ALA A 3 43.83 4.96 23.28
C ALA A 3 42.41 4.93 22.70
N VAL A 4 42.32 4.95 21.38
CA VAL A 4 41.12 4.56 20.66
C VAL A 4 40.92 3.08 20.92
N VAL A 5 39.95 2.74 21.78
CA VAL A 5 39.46 1.37 21.90
C VAL A 5 38.79 1.04 20.57
N GLN A 6 39.55 0.40 19.67
CA GLN A 6 39.00 -0.34 18.54
C GLN A 6 38.22 -1.51 19.11
N SER A 7 36.99 -1.25 19.55
CA SER A 7 36.00 -2.31 19.73
C SER A 7 35.68 -2.79 18.32
N SER A 8 36.11 -4.01 17.99
CA SER A 8 35.77 -4.72 16.76
C SER A 8 34.26 -4.61 16.55
N ARG A 9 33.86 -3.67 15.70
CA ARG A 9 32.47 -3.42 15.34
C ARG A 9 32.15 -4.56 14.38
N MET A 10 31.62 -5.66 14.91
CA MET A 10 31.08 -6.74 14.10
C MET A 10 30.27 -6.12 12.96
N ASP A 11 30.47 -6.64 11.75
CA ASP A 11 29.85 -6.08 10.57
C ASP A 11 28.33 -6.07 10.76
N SER A 12 27.66 -4.97 10.39
CA SER A 12 26.21 -4.85 10.56
C SER A 12 25.50 -5.95 9.77
N HIS A 13 26.09 -6.39 8.66
CA HIS A 13 25.62 -7.53 7.90
C HIS A 13 25.72 -8.86 8.69
N GLU A 14 26.78 -9.10 9.47
CA GLU A 14 26.90 -10.29 10.32
C GLU A 14 25.86 -10.31 11.46
N HIS A 15 25.50 -9.14 11.97
CA HIS A 15 24.40 -9.01 12.93
C HIS A 15 23.06 -9.39 12.31
N VAL A 16 22.76 -8.85 11.12
CA VAL A 16 21.55 -9.20 10.38
C VAL A 16 21.54 -10.69 10.03
N ALA A 17 22.63 -11.23 9.48
CA ALA A 17 22.76 -12.64 9.12
C ALA A 17 22.60 -13.57 10.34
N PHE A 18 23.11 -13.17 11.50
CA PHE A 18 22.86 -13.90 12.74
C PHE A 18 21.36 -13.90 13.08
N LEU A 19 20.68 -12.76 13.00
CA LEU A 19 19.28 -12.71 13.38
C LEU A 19 18.39 -13.46 12.38
N ALA A 20 18.53 -13.16 11.08
CA ALA A 20 17.81 -13.78 9.98
C ALA A 20 18.09 -15.29 9.83
N GLY A 21 19.28 -15.74 10.22
CA GLY A 21 19.67 -17.15 10.08
C GLY A 21 18.97 -18.14 11.01
N SER A 22 18.05 -17.69 11.88
CA SER A 22 17.21 -18.60 12.67
C SER A 22 15.98 -17.91 13.27
N SER A 23 14.79 -18.38 12.91
CA SER A 23 13.51 -17.94 13.49
C SER A 23 13.44 -18.11 15.01
N ASN A 24 14.17 -19.06 15.59
CA ASN A 24 14.24 -19.25 17.04
C ASN A 24 14.82 -18.03 17.77
N ARG A 25 15.74 -17.28 17.15
CA ARG A 25 16.34 -16.08 17.75
C ARG A 25 15.30 -14.96 17.85
N ILE A 26 14.50 -14.80 16.80
CA ILE A 26 13.35 -13.88 16.76
C ILE A 26 12.32 -14.26 17.80
N GLN A 27 11.96 -15.54 17.89
CA GLN A 27 11.00 -16.03 18.88
C GLN A 27 11.46 -15.73 20.31
N VAL A 28 12.75 -15.93 20.62
CA VAL A 28 13.31 -15.60 21.95
C VAL A 28 13.29 -14.09 22.22
N LEU A 29 13.61 -13.24 21.24
CA LEU A 29 13.52 -11.79 21.39
C LEU A 29 12.08 -11.32 21.64
N ARG A 30 11.10 -11.83 20.87
CA ARG A 30 9.66 -11.56 21.07
C ARG A 30 9.23 -11.95 22.48
N GLU A 31 9.61 -13.13 22.96
CA GLU A 31 9.30 -13.58 24.31
C GLU A 31 9.91 -12.72 25.42
N LEU A 32 11.08 -12.13 25.17
CA LEU A 32 11.76 -11.21 26.08
C LEU A 32 11.20 -9.79 26.04
N ARG A 33 10.67 -9.35 24.89
CA ARG A 33 9.90 -8.09 24.73
C ARG A 33 8.68 -8.09 25.64
N GLU A 34 7.93 -9.20 25.64
CA GLU A 34 6.75 -9.34 26.50
C GLU A 34 7.10 -9.37 27.99
N ARG A 35 8.14 -10.13 28.37
CA ARG A 35 8.59 -10.23 29.76
C ARG A 35 9.96 -10.90 29.93
N PRO A 36 10.76 -10.48 30.93
CA PRO A 36 11.98 -11.18 31.33
C PRO A 36 11.74 -12.67 31.66
N GLY A 37 12.78 -13.49 31.58
CA GLY A 37 12.67 -14.89 31.99
C GLY A 37 13.99 -15.64 32.14
N ARG A 38 13.97 -16.68 32.98
CA ARG A 38 15.11 -17.60 33.10
C ARG A 38 15.18 -18.53 31.89
N GLY A 39 16.38 -19.05 31.57
CA GLY A 39 16.57 -19.93 30.41
C GLY A 39 15.63 -21.14 30.38
N ALA A 40 15.32 -21.75 31.53
CA ALA A 40 14.38 -22.87 31.61
C ALA A 40 12.91 -22.45 31.38
N GLU A 41 12.53 -21.23 31.76
CA GLU A 41 11.20 -20.67 31.49
C GLU A 41 11.06 -20.32 30.02
N LEU A 42 12.07 -19.67 29.43
CA LEU A 42 12.11 -19.36 28.00
C LEU A 42 12.05 -20.61 27.13
N ALA A 43 12.73 -21.70 27.52
CA ALA A 43 12.62 -23.00 26.84
C ALA A 43 11.19 -23.54 26.80
N ARG A 44 10.45 -23.39 27.90
CA ARG A 44 9.03 -23.81 27.93
C ARG A 44 8.16 -22.88 27.10
N ARG A 45 8.29 -21.55 27.26
CA ARG A 45 7.48 -20.56 26.55
C ARG A 45 7.68 -20.62 25.03
N CYS A 46 8.94 -20.73 24.59
CA CYS A 46 9.26 -20.88 23.17
C CYS A 46 9.02 -22.30 22.63
N SER A 47 8.75 -23.29 23.49
CA SER A 47 8.74 -24.72 23.11
C SER A 47 10.04 -25.17 22.40
N LEU A 48 11.19 -24.71 22.90
CA LEU A 48 12.51 -24.99 22.33
C LEU A 48 13.41 -25.78 23.31
N PRO A 49 14.33 -26.63 22.80
CA PRO A 49 15.32 -27.28 23.65
C PRO A 49 16.16 -26.27 24.45
N ARG A 50 16.53 -26.63 25.68
CA ARG A 50 17.36 -25.76 26.54
C ARG A 50 18.69 -25.38 25.89
N SER A 51 19.30 -26.30 25.15
CA SER A 51 20.54 -26.04 24.40
C SER A 51 20.36 -24.99 23.30
N THR A 52 19.21 -25.00 22.62
CA THR A 52 18.84 -23.99 21.61
C THR A 52 18.63 -22.63 22.25
N ILE A 53 17.88 -22.56 23.36
CA ILE A 53 17.69 -21.31 24.12
C ILE A 53 19.02 -20.75 24.60
N HIS A 54 19.88 -21.59 25.17
CA HIS A 54 21.20 -21.17 25.63
C HIS A 54 22.01 -20.55 24.48
N ARG A 55 22.10 -21.23 23.34
CA ARG A 55 22.79 -20.70 22.15
C ARG A 55 22.19 -19.38 21.64
N CYS A 56 20.86 -19.23 21.68
CA CYS A 56 20.20 -17.99 21.28
C CYS A 56 20.57 -16.87 22.25
N LEU A 57 20.38 -17.07 23.56
CA LEU A 57 20.66 -16.10 24.60
C LEU A 57 22.14 -15.68 24.63
N ASP A 58 23.08 -16.61 24.43
CA ASP A 58 24.50 -16.28 24.31
C ASP A 58 24.75 -15.34 23.14
N GLY A 59 24.20 -15.67 21.96
CA GLY A 59 24.39 -14.86 20.75
C GLY A 59 23.72 -13.49 20.82
N LEU A 60 22.56 -13.40 21.47
CA LEU A 60 21.82 -12.15 21.73
C LEU A 60 22.54 -11.28 22.77
N THR A 61 23.06 -11.89 23.84
CA THR A 61 23.81 -11.18 24.90
C THR A 61 25.15 -10.68 24.39
N THR A 62 25.85 -11.47 23.58
CA THR A 62 27.10 -11.07 22.91
C THR A 62 26.93 -9.80 22.06
N ARG A 63 25.74 -9.62 21.46
CA ARG A 63 25.39 -8.44 20.64
C ARG A 63 24.76 -7.31 21.44
N GLY A 64 24.58 -7.47 22.75
CA GLY A 64 23.95 -6.50 23.62
C GLY A 64 22.44 -6.33 23.40
N TRP A 65 21.78 -7.27 22.72
CA TRP A 65 20.33 -7.24 22.47
C TRP A 65 19.53 -7.87 23.61
N ALA A 66 20.15 -8.72 24.40
CA ALA A 66 19.63 -9.20 25.67
C ALA A 66 20.69 -9.01 26.75
N GLU A 67 20.28 -8.97 28.00
CA GLU A 67 21.20 -8.95 29.13
C GLU A 67 20.74 -9.90 30.23
N LYS A 68 21.70 -10.42 30.98
CA LYS A 68 21.48 -11.35 32.08
C LYS A 68 21.65 -10.63 33.42
N GLY A 69 20.61 -10.66 34.26
CA GLY A 69 20.64 -10.15 35.62
C GLY A 69 19.90 -11.11 36.57
N GLU A 70 20.47 -11.39 37.74
CA GLU A 70 19.85 -12.23 38.78
C GLU A 70 19.35 -13.61 38.27
N GLY A 71 20.05 -14.17 37.28
CA GLY A 71 19.71 -15.46 36.66
C GLY A 71 18.55 -15.40 35.65
N SER A 72 17.98 -14.23 35.40
CA SER A 72 16.97 -13.95 34.37
C SER A 72 17.60 -13.20 33.20
N TYR A 73 16.99 -13.33 32.03
CA TYR A 73 17.32 -12.53 30.85
C TYR A 73 16.21 -11.51 30.60
N ARG A 74 16.59 -10.32 30.16
CA ARG A 74 15.66 -9.28 29.70
C ARG A 74 16.13 -8.72 28.36
N LEU A 75 15.18 -8.20 27.59
CA LEU A 75 15.47 -7.45 26.39
C LEU A 75 16.09 -6.10 26.76
N THR A 76 17.09 -5.67 26.00
CA THR A 76 17.69 -4.32 26.15
C THR A 76 17.02 -3.34 25.18
N THR A 77 17.20 -2.03 25.38
CA THR A 77 16.72 -1.02 24.43
C THR A 77 17.28 -1.23 23.01
N PRO A 78 18.59 -1.51 22.80
CA PRO A 78 19.09 -1.88 21.47
C PRO A 78 18.44 -3.15 20.90
N GLY A 79 18.12 -4.13 21.75
CA GLY A 79 17.42 -5.35 21.34
C GLY A 79 16.01 -5.10 20.84
N GLU A 80 15.27 -4.20 21.50
CA GLU A 80 13.94 -3.76 21.05
C GLU A 80 14.01 -3.11 19.68
N LEU A 81 14.90 -2.13 19.49
CA LEU A 81 15.07 -1.42 18.22
C LEU A 81 15.42 -2.38 17.07
N VAL A 82 16.31 -3.36 17.34
CA VAL A 82 16.70 -4.37 16.34
C VAL A 82 15.54 -5.32 16.03
N LEU A 83 14.77 -5.73 17.04
CA LEU A 83 13.61 -6.59 16.84
C LEU A 83 12.54 -5.89 16.00
N SER A 84 12.19 -4.64 16.34
CA SER A 84 11.21 -3.85 15.56
C SER A 84 11.66 -3.68 14.12
N ALA A 85 12.91 -3.24 13.88
CA ALA A 85 13.42 -3.06 12.53
C ALA A 85 13.45 -4.38 11.72
N TYR A 86 13.71 -5.52 12.38
CA TYR A 86 13.63 -6.82 11.72
C TYR A 86 12.18 -7.18 11.35
N GLU A 87 11.22 -6.92 12.25
CA GLU A 87 9.80 -7.18 12.00
C GLU A 87 9.30 -6.34 10.82
N ASP A 88 9.62 -5.04 10.81
CA ASP A 88 9.28 -4.12 9.70
C ASP A 88 9.86 -4.59 8.36
N LEU A 89 11.12 -5.04 8.36
CA LEU A 89 11.76 -5.60 7.17
C LEU A 89 11.06 -6.87 6.69
N THR A 90 10.76 -7.80 7.61
CA THR A 90 10.09 -9.05 7.22
C THR A 90 8.68 -8.81 6.72
N GLU A 91 7.97 -7.83 7.28
CA GLU A 91 6.66 -7.43 6.82
C GLU A 91 6.72 -6.79 5.43
N THR A 92 7.70 -5.91 5.20
CA THR A 92 7.97 -5.33 3.86
C THR A 92 8.23 -6.43 2.83
N VAL A 93 9.05 -7.43 3.15
CA VAL A 93 9.33 -8.57 2.26
C VAL A 93 8.07 -9.38 1.99
N ARG A 94 7.26 -9.65 3.02
CA ARG A 94 5.99 -10.38 2.89
C ARG A 94 5.02 -9.64 1.98
N VAL A 95 4.74 -8.37 2.25
CA VAL A 95 3.84 -7.52 1.46
C VAL A 95 4.33 -7.38 0.01
N SER A 96 5.65 -7.24 -0.19
CA SER A 96 6.23 -7.18 -1.54
C SER A 96 5.99 -8.46 -2.34
N ALA A 97 6.06 -9.63 -1.69
CA ALA A 97 5.83 -10.92 -2.32
C ALA A 97 4.33 -11.18 -2.55
N ASP A 98 3.48 -10.90 -1.56
CA ASP A 98 2.04 -11.13 -1.62
C ASP A 98 1.33 -10.23 -2.66
N HIS A 99 1.95 -9.10 -3.01
CA HIS A 99 1.39 -8.09 -3.92
C HIS A 99 2.32 -7.73 -5.09
N GLU A 100 3.17 -8.68 -5.52
CA GLU A 100 4.16 -8.48 -6.59
C GLU A 100 3.54 -7.90 -7.87
N THR A 101 2.42 -8.46 -8.34
CA THR A 101 1.73 -8.01 -9.55
C THR A 101 1.24 -6.57 -9.43
N LEU A 102 0.58 -6.25 -8.32
CA LEU A 102 0.07 -4.91 -8.02
C LEU A 102 1.20 -3.89 -8.01
N LEU A 103 2.24 -4.13 -7.21
CA LEU A 103 3.37 -3.21 -7.05
C LEU A 103 4.16 -3.02 -8.35
N THR A 104 4.36 -4.10 -9.11
CA THR A 104 5.04 -4.04 -10.41
C THR A 104 4.28 -3.15 -11.38
N CYS A 105 2.95 -3.29 -11.46
CA CYS A 105 2.12 -2.50 -12.35
C CYS A 105 1.95 -1.04 -11.88
N LEU A 106 1.90 -0.80 -10.57
CA LEU A 106 1.86 0.57 -10.02
C LEU A 106 3.17 1.34 -10.26
N GLY A 107 4.30 0.65 -10.42
CA GLY A 107 5.58 1.28 -10.75
C GLY A 107 5.99 2.36 -9.74
N GLU A 108 6.24 3.58 -10.21
CA GLU A 108 6.72 4.67 -9.35
C GLU A 108 5.72 5.10 -8.28
N VAL A 109 4.42 5.09 -8.59
CA VAL A 109 3.41 5.47 -7.58
C VAL A 109 3.32 4.43 -6.47
N GLY A 110 3.52 3.15 -6.79
CA GLY A 110 3.57 2.06 -5.83
C GLY A 110 4.68 2.20 -4.79
N ARG A 111 5.80 2.87 -5.14
CA ARG A 111 6.89 3.15 -4.20
C ARG A 111 6.52 4.16 -3.10
N THR A 112 5.45 4.92 -3.32
CA THR A 112 4.97 5.93 -2.35
C THR A 112 3.88 5.37 -1.45
N LEU A 113 3.34 4.19 -1.76
CA LEU A 113 2.29 3.54 -0.99
C LEU A 113 2.90 2.98 0.31
N PRO A 114 2.40 3.38 1.49
CA PRO A 114 2.86 2.81 2.76
C PRO A 114 2.59 1.30 2.81
N ILE A 115 3.53 0.53 3.37
CA ILE A 115 3.37 -0.92 3.52
C ILE A 115 2.16 -1.25 4.38
N GLU A 116 1.92 -0.44 5.41
CA GLU A 116 0.78 -0.54 6.32
C GLU A 116 -0.56 -0.48 5.57
N ALA A 117 -0.65 0.37 4.55
CA ALA A 117 -1.82 0.52 3.69
C ALA A 117 -2.14 -0.75 2.89
N MET A 118 -1.20 -1.70 2.78
CA MET A 118 -1.35 -2.95 2.03
C MET A 118 -1.55 -4.18 2.93
N THR A 119 -1.52 -4.02 4.25
CA THR A 119 -1.63 -5.17 5.18
C THR A 119 -3.07 -5.65 5.40
N ARG A 120 -4.06 -4.78 5.19
CA ARG A 120 -5.49 -5.02 5.44
C ARG A 120 -6.43 -5.00 4.22
N PRO A 121 -6.18 -4.23 3.14
CA PRO A 121 -7.15 -4.10 2.06
C PRO A 121 -7.34 -5.40 1.30
N THR A 122 -8.47 -5.49 0.62
CA THR A 122 -8.74 -6.58 -0.31
C THR A 122 -7.98 -6.31 -1.60
N VAL A 123 -7.24 -7.31 -2.08
CA VAL A 123 -6.60 -7.26 -3.40
C VAL A 123 -7.38 -8.16 -4.35
N ILE A 124 -7.84 -7.56 -5.43
CA ILE A 124 -8.54 -8.23 -6.53
C ILE A 124 -7.53 -8.32 -7.67
N GLU A 125 -7.23 -9.52 -8.13
CA GLU A 125 -6.34 -9.75 -9.27
C GLU A 125 -7.14 -10.20 -10.50
N ALA A 126 -6.75 -9.68 -11.66
CA ALA A 126 -7.26 -10.18 -12.94
C ALA A 126 -6.61 -11.53 -13.25
N THR A 127 -7.42 -12.53 -13.60
CA THR A 127 -6.93 -13.86 -14.01
C THR A 127 -7.14 -14.06 -15.51
N PRO A 128 -6.49 -15.05 -16.14
CA PRO A 128 -6.78 -15.40 -17.53
C PRO A 128 -8.27 -15.75 -17.78
N GLU A 129 -8.94 -16.32 -16.77
CA GLU A 129 -10.36 -16.69 -16.82
C GLU A 129 -11.29 -15.49 -16.59
N ASN A 130 -10.86 -14.50 -15.80
CA ASN A 130 -11.54 -13.21 -15.67
C ASN A 130 -10.56 -12.03 -15.76
N PRO A 131 -10.20 -11.59 -17.00
CA PRO A 131 -9.30 -10.47 -17.19
C PRO A 131 -9.88 -9.11 -16.77
N TYR A 132 -11.19 -9.03 -16.56
CA TYR A 132 -11.89 -7.79 -16.24
C TYR A 132 -12.32 -7.69 -14.77
N ALA A 133 -11.94 -8.68 -13.93
CA ALA A 133 -12.36 -8.80 -12.53
C ALA A 133 -12.19 -7.51 -11.71
N THR A 134 -11.09 -6.79 -11.94
CA THR A 134 -10.75 -5.54 -11.25
C THR A 134 -11.66 -4.37 -11.64
N MET A 135 -12.04 -4.27 -12.91
CA MET A 135 -13.00 -3.28 -13.38
C MET A 135 -14.42 -3.64 -12.95
N GLU A 136 -14.80 -4.92 -13.04
CA GLU A 136 -16.09 -5.42 -12.54
C GLU A 136 -16.27 -5.08 -11.07
N HIS A 137 -15.25 -5.37 -10.25
CA HIS A 137 -15.24 -5.03 -8.83
C HIS A 137 -15.42 -3.52 -8.58
N SER A 138 -14.67 -2.67 -9.31
CA SER A 138 -14.79 -1.22 -9.17
C SER A 138 -16.19 -0.71 -9.53
N VAL A 139 -16.77 -1.22 -10.62
CA VAL A 139 -18.13 -0.89 -11.05
C VAL A 139 -19.16 -1.35 -10.03
N ASP A 140 -18.97 -2.53 -9.44
CA ASP A 140 -19.86 -3.04 -8.41
C ASP A 140 -19.80 -2.19 -7.13
N VAL A 141 -18.62 -1.71 -6.74
CA VAL A 141 -18.49 -0.75 -5.63
C VAL A 141 -19.26 0.53 -5.94
N PHE A 142 -19.09 1.11 -7.13
CA PHE A 142 -19.80 2.34 -7.52
C PHE A 142 -21.33 2.17 -7.52
N ARG A 143 -21.83 0.98 -7.83
CA ARG A 143 -23.27 0.70 -7.86
C ARG A 143 -23.87 0.37 -6.49
N SER A 144 -23.08 -0.19 -5.58
CA SER A 144 -23.56 -0.74 -4.31
C SER A 144 -23.29 0.17 -3.11
N ALA A 145 -22.26 1.01 -3.18
CA ALA A 145 -21.94 1.97 -2.14
C ALA A 145 -22.81 3.23 -2.28
N SER A 146 -23.20 3.79 -1.15
CA SER A 146 -23.79 5.13 -1.07
C SER A 146 -22.69 6.10 -0.71
N PHE A 147 -22.46 7.10 -1.55
CA PHE A 147 -21.51 8.17 -1.30
C PHE A 147 -21.96 9.46 -1.99
N ASP A 148 -21.58 10.60 -1.43
CA ASP A 148 -21.96 11.93 -1.95
C ASP A 148 -20.86 12.54 -2.82
N ARG A 149 -19.62 12.07 -2.68
CA ARG A 149 -18.46 12.57 -3.41
C ARG A 149 -17.54 11.45 -3.91
N MET A 150 -17.08 11.60 -5.16
CA MET A 150 -16.06 10.75 -5.75
C MET A 150 -14.92 11.58 -6.34
N ARG A 151 -13.68 11.26 -5.98
CA ARG A 151 -12.47 11.76 -6.64
C ARG A 151 -11.73 10.64 -7.33
N GLY A 152 -11.35 10.83 -8.59
CA GLY A 152 -10.72 9.77 -9.37
C GLY A 152 -9.53 10.18 -10.21
N ILE A 153 -8.63 9.23 -10.44
CA ILE A 153 -7.59 9.25 -11.49
C ILE A 153 -7.93 8.10 -12.43
N VAL A 154 -8.05 8.39 -13.72
CA VAL A 154 -8.50 7.41 -14.71
C VAL A 154 -7.49 7.36 -15.87
N PRO A 155 -6.67 6.29 -15.98
CA PRO A 155 -5.60 6.17 -16.98
C PRO A 155 -6.09 5.58 -18.31
N ILE A 156 -7.36 5.16 -18.40
CA ILE A 156 -7.96 4.53 -19.57
C ILE A 156 -9.37 5.06 -19.81
N THR A 157 -9.83 5.07 -21.07
CA THR A 157 -11.25 5.24 -21.36
C THR A 157 -11.93 3.87 -21.48
N SER A 158 -13.08 3.69 -20.81
CA SER A 158 -13.83 2.43 -20.84
C SER A 158 -15.32 2.70 -20.85
N ARG A 159 -16.05 2.00 -21.72
CA ARG A 159 -17.52 2.05 -21.75
C ARG A 159 -18.10 1.65 -20.39
N SER A 160 -17.56 0.64 -19.74
CA SER A 160 -18.07 0.15 -18.45
C SER A 160 -17.98 1.20 -17.35
N PHE A 161 -16.88 1.97 -17.30
CA PHE A 161 -16.76 3.08 -16.35
C PHE A 161 -17.70 4.24 -16.70
N ASN A 162 -17.86 4.57 -17.99
CA ASN A 162 -18.80 5.60 -18.42
C ASN A 162 -20.26 5.24 -18.07
N GLU A 163 -20.65 3.99 -18.27
CA GLU A 163 -21.97 3.47 -17.91
C GLU A 163 -22.18 3.39 -16.39
N ALA A 164 -21.13 3.12 -15.62
CA ALA A 164 -21.18 3.13 -14.16
C ALA A 164 -21.24 4.55 -13.57
N GLY A 165 -20.58 5.52 -14.23
CA GLY A 165 -20.56 6.91 -13.79
C GLY A 165 -21.86 7.68 -14.05
N ARG A 166 -22.58 7.37 -15.14
CA ARG A 166 -23.82 8.08 -15.49
C ARG A 166 -24.86 8.10 -14.36
N PRO A 167 -25.22 6.95 -13.73
CA PRO A 167 -26.13 6.95 -12.59
C PRO A 167 -25.65 7.78 -11.39
N LEU A 168 -24.34 7.88 -11.17
CA LEU A 168 -23.78 8.70 -10.07
C LEU A 168 -23.98 10.19 -10.35
N VAL A 169 -23.71 10.62 -11.58
CA VAL A 169 -23.96 12.00 -12.01
C VAL A 169 -25.45 12.33 -11.90
N GLU A 170 -26.34 11.44 -12.37
CA GLU A 170 -27.79 11.61 -12.29
C GLU A 170 -28.31 11.62 -10.84
N ALA A 171 -27.62 10.92 -9.92
CA ALA A 171 -27.88 10.96 -8.48
C ALA A 171 -27.31 12.20 -7.77
N ASN A 172 -26.71 13.13 -8.53
CA ASN A 172 -26.09 14.36 -8.02
C ASN A 172 -24.91 14.13 -7.06
N VAL A 173 -24.16 13.04 -7.27
CA VAL A 173 -22.85 12.83 -6.61
C VAL A 173 -21.86 13.84 -7.17
N ASP A 174 -21.06 14.47 -6.31
CA ASP A 174 -19.98 15.38 -6.73
C ASP A 174 -18.78 14.58 -7.22
N ILE A 175 -18.45 14.68 -8.51
CA ILE A 175 -17.45 13.83 -9.16
C ILE A 175 -16.32 14.70 -9.73
N GLU A 176 -15.10 14.49 -9.25
CA GLU A 176 -13.89 15.07 -9.84
C GLU A 176 -13.01 13.97 -10.45
N VAL A 177 -12.67 14.06 -11.73
CA VAL A 177 -11.83 13.07 -12.43
C VAL A 177 -10.61 13.72 -13.06
N VAL A 178 -9.44 13.14 -12.83
CA VAL A 178 -8.18 13.48 -13.50
C VAL A 178 -7.87 12.42 -14.56
N ILE A 179 -7.69 12.86 -15.81
CA ILE A 179 -7.24 12.03 -16.95
C ILE A 179 -5.99 12.62 -17.58
N ASP A 180 -5.36 11.90 -18.51
CA ASP A 180 -4.29 12.43 -19.35
C ASP A 180 -4.81 12.84 -20.75
N GLU A 181 -3.98 13.55 -21.53
CA GLU A 181 -4.36 14.03 -22.87
C GLU A 181 -4.74 12.89 -23.83
N ARG A 182 -4.12 11.70 -23.71
CA ARG A 182 -4.43 10.54 -24.57
C ARG A 182 -5.83 10.01 -24.27
N VAL A 183 -6.18 9.93 -22.98
CA VAL A 183 -7.52 9.52 -22.54
C VAL A 183 -8.55 10.55 -22.97
N LEU A 184 -8.22 11.85 -22.94
CA LEU A 184 -9.12 12.91 -23.41
C LEU A 184 -9.42 12.78 -24.91
N GLU A 185 -8.38 12.58 -25.73
CA GLU A 185 -8.51 12.35 -27.17
C GLU A 185 -9.38 11.12 -27.45
N ALA A 186 -9.07 9.99 -26.82
CA ALA A 186 -9.84 8.75 -26.97
C ALA A 186 -11.29 8.89 -26.51
N ALA A 187 -11.55 9.64 -25.42
CA ALA A 187 -12.90 9.92 -24.94
C ALA A 187 -13.70 10.75 -25.95
N ARG A 188 -13.09 11.74 -26.60
CA ARG A 188 -13.75 12.57 -27.63
C ARG A 188 -14.07 11.79 -28.90
N GLU A 189 -13.20 10.86 -29.29
CA GLU A 189 -13.36 10.10 -30.53
C GLU A 189 -14.28 8.89 -30.36
N SER A 190 -14.06 8.10 -29.31
CA SER A 190 -14.71 6.80 -29.12
C SER A 190 -15.89 6.83 -28.14
N HIS A 191 -15.98 7.88 -27.30
CA HIS A 191 -16.99 8.01 -26.25
C HIS A 191 -17.60 9.41 -26.18
N ALA A 192 -17.77 10.05 -27.34
CA ALA A 192 -18.20 11.45 -27.46
C ALA A 192 -19.46 11.79 -26.64
N GLU A 193 -20.46 10.90 -26.65
CA GLU A 193 -21.71 11.09 -25.90
C GLU A 193 -21.47 11.14 -24.38
N ALA A 194 -20.67 10.21 -23.84
CA ALA A 194 -20.36 10.17 -22.42
C ALA A 194 -19.49 11.37 -22.00
N HIS A 195 -18.50 11.73 -22.83
CA HIS A 195 -17.67 12.90 -22.61
C HIS A 195 -18.52 14.19 -22.62
N GLN A 196 -19.45 14.33 -23.56
CA GLN A 196 -20.34 15.48 -23.63
C GLN A 196 -21.29 15.54 -22.42
N PHE A 197 -21.90 14.41 -22.05
CA PHE A 197 -22.77 14.30 -20.88
C PHE A 197 -22.07 14.78 -19.60
N GLY A 198 -20.83 14.34 -19.36
CA GLY A 198 -20.04 14.82 -18.21
C GLY A 198 -19.79 16.33 -18.25
N ARG A 199 -19.49 16.91 -19.44
CA ARG A 199 -19.26 18.35 -19.58
C ARG A 199 -20.50 19.22 -19.42
N ASP A 200 -21.68 18.64 -19.62
CA ASP A 200 -22.97 19.31 -19.46
C ASP A 200 -23.51 19.20 -18.01
N SER A 201 -22.80 18.49 -17.13
CA SER A 201 -23.22 18.22 -15.75
C SER A 201 -22.46 19.09 -14.76
N ASP A 202 -23.18 19.87 -13.94
CA ASP A 202 -22.58 20.82 -12.97
C ASP A 202 -21.84 20.13 -11.81
N ASN A 203 -22.17 18.87 -11.52
CA ASN A 203 -21.57 18.03 -10.49
C ASN A 203 -20.45 17.10 -11.03
N PHE A 204 -19.95 17.38 -12.24
CA PHE A 204 -18.86 16.60 -12.84
C PHE A 204 -17.72 17.52 -13.32
N ASP A 205 -16.57 17.38 -12.68
CA ASP A 205 -15.37 18.14 -12.98
C ASP A 205 -14.29 17.27 -13.62
N LEU A 206 -13.86 17.67 -14.83
CA LEU A 206 -12.81 16.99 -15.56
C LEU A 206 -11.51 17.80 -15.56
N PHE A 207 -10.43 17.17 -15.11
CA PHE A 207 -9.09 17.71 -15.10
C PHE A 207 -8.19 16.90 -16.04
N VAL A 208 -7.32 17.58 -16.77
CA VAL A 208 -6.42 16.96 -17.74
C VAL A 208 -4.98 17.25 -17.37
N ARG A 209 -4.23 16.18 -17.13
CA ARG A 209 -2.80 16.20 -16.84
C ARG A 209 -2.02 16.07 -18.15
N PRO A 210 -0.97 16.89 -18.38
CA PRO A 210 -0.15 16.78 -19.59
C PRO A 210 0.64 15.46 -19.68
N GLU A 211 1.07 14.96 -18.53
CA GLU A 211 1.83 13.73 -18.41
C GLU A 211 0.92 12.51 -18.25
N ALA A 212 1.34 11.39 -18.86
CA ALA A 212 0.62 10.13 -18.84
C ALA A 212 0.35 9.62 -17.41
N LEU A 213 -0.84 9.06 -17.22
CA LEU A 213 -1.23 8.36 -15.99
C LEU A 213 -1.06 6.85 -16.20
N SER A 214 -0.49 6.17 -15.21
CA SER A 214 -0.21 4.72 -15.26
C SER A 214 -1.06 3.88 -14.31
N PHE A 215 -1.90 4.53 -13.50
CA PHE A 215 -2.70 3.87 -12.47
C PHE A 215 -4.07 4.55 -12.34
N GLY A 216 -5.02 3.78 -11.84
CA GLY A 216 -6.37 4.23 -11.50
C GLY A 216 -6.48 4.49 -10.00
N LEU A 217 -7.28 5.48 -9.65
CA LEU A 217 -7.60 5.81 -8.27
C LEU A 217 -9.08 6.20 -8.21
N ALA A 218 -9.79 5.75 -7.19
CA ALA A 218 -11.10 6.27 -6.82
C ALA A 218 -11.16 6.42 -5.31
N ILE A 219 -11.62 7.57 -4.83
CA ILE A 219 -11.83 7.90 -3.43
C ILE A 219 -13.31 8.23 -3.26
N LEU A 220 -13.98 7.53 -2.34
CA LEU A 220 -15.42 7.65 -2.09
C LEU A 220 -15.62 8.19 -0.67
N ASP A 221 -16.19 9.40 -0.54
CA ASP A 221 -16.45 10.12 0.72
C ASP A 221 -15.27 10.21 1.71
N ASP A 222 -14.05 10.00 1.23
CA ASP A 222 -12.84 9.92 2.04
C ASP A 222 -12.87 8.76 3.05
N ASP A 223 -13.75 7.78 2.83
CA ASP A 223 -13.94 6.60 3.68
C ASP A 223 -13.46 5.31 2.99
N ARG A 224 -13.29 5.33 1.65
CA ARG A 224 -12.86 4.17 0.87
C ARG A 224 -12.01 4.59 -0.32
N ALA A 225 -10.95 3.84 -0.59
CA ALA A 225 -10.09 4.05 -1.73
C ALA A 225 -9.94 2.75 -2.55
N LEU A 226 -10.03 2.89 -3.87
CA LEU A 226 -9.71 1.85 -4.85
C LEU A 226 -8.49 2.28 -5.67
N VAL A 227 -7.48 1.43 -5.76
CA VAL A 227 -6.24 1.68 -6.53
C VAL A 227 -6.11 0.63 -7.62
N GLY A 228 -6.36 1.03 -8.87
CA GLY A 228 -6.25 0.18 -10.04
C GLY A 228 -4.84 0.18 -10.61
N ALA A 229 -4.25 -0.99 -10.80
CA ALA A 229 -2.96 -1.16 -11.45
C ALA A 229 -3.14 -1.74 -12.86
N TYR A 230 -2.44 -1.18 -13.83
CA TYR A 230 -2.56 -1.50 -15.25
C TYR A 230 -1.19 -1.90 -15.81
N ASP A 231 -1.18 -2.75 -16.83
CA ASP A 231 0.04 -2.98 -17.59
C ASP A 231 0.31 -1.86 -18.62
N GLU A 232 1.44 -1.93 -19.33
CA GLU A 232 1.83 -0.95 -20.34
C GLU A 232 0.81 -0.82 -21.50
N GLY A 233 0.00 -1.85 -21.73
CA GLY A 233 -1.07 -1.85 -22.72
C GLY A 233 -2.39 -1.25 -22.22
N GLY A 234 -2.45 -0.80 -20.97
CA GLY A 234 -3.66 -0.30 -20.33
C GLY A 234 -4.63 -1.40 -19.89
N ASN A 235 -4.20 -2.66 -19.83
CA ASN A 235 -5.04 -3.74 -19.32
C ASN A 235 -4.98 -3.75 -17.79
N PRO A 236 -6.13 -3.82 -17.10
CA PRO A 236 -6.14 -3.82 -15.65
C PRO A 236 -5.63 -5.17 -15.13
N ARG A 237 -4.76 -5.14 -14.12
CA ARG A 237 -4.05 -6.32 -13.59
C ARG A 237 -4.40 -6.61 -12.15
N ALA A 238 -4.51 -5.57 -11.32
CA ALA A 238 -4.87 -5.70 -9.93
C ALA A 238 -5.64 -4.46 -9.46
N CYS A 239 -6.43 -4.60 -8.41
CA CYS A 239 -7.11 -3.51 -7.72
C CYS A 239 -6.91 -3.70 -6.22
N LEU A 240 -6.38 -2.68 -5.56
CA LEU A 240 -6.39 -2.56 -4.10
C LEU A 240 -7.72 -1.90 -3.71
N ASP A 241 -8.42 -2.44 -2.72
CA ASP A 241 -9.67 -1.87 -2.21
C ASP A 241 -9.66 -1.89 -0.69
N GLY A 242 -9.73 -0.71 -0.07
CA GLY A 242 -9.67 -0.58 1.37
C GLY A 242 -10.27 0.70 1.91
N ASN A 243 -10.44 0.70 3.23
CA ASN A 243 -10.99 1.77 4.04
C ASN A 243 -10.11 2.08 5.27
N ASP A 244 -8.83 1.73 5.19
CA ASP A 244 -7.86 2.04 6.24
C ASP A 244 -7.37 3.49 6.08
N ASP A 245 -7.30 4.23 7.19
CA ASP A 245 -6.92 5.64 7.21
C ASP A 245 -5.60 5.90 6.48
N VAL A 246 -4.61 4.99 6.60
CA VAL A 246 -3.30 5.15 5.95
C VAL A 246 -3.44 5.08 4.42
N LEU A 247 -4.30 4.21 3.91
CA LEU A 247 -4.58 4.12 2.47
C LEU A 247 -5.33 5.35 1.97
N ILE A 248 -6.32 5.81 2.73
CA ILE A 248 -7.15 6.96 2.39
C ILE A 248 -6.29 8.23 2.34
N GLU A 249 -5.49 8.49 3.38
CA GLU A 249 -4.59 9.65 3.43
C GLU A 249 -3.62 9.65 2.23
N TRP A 250 -3.00 8.50 1.95
CA TRP A 250 -2.13 8.35 0.78
C TRP A 250 -2.87 8.59 -0.54
N ALA A 251 -4.10 8.09 -0.67
CA ALA A 251 -4.92 8.25 -1.86
C ALA A 251 -5.25 9.73 -2.10
N ILE A 252 -5.69 10.43 -1.06
CA ILE A 252 -5.99 11.87 -1.11
C ILE A 252 -4.74 12.65 -1.52
N ASP A 253 -3.61 12.42 -0.85
CA ASP A 253 -2.36 13.10 -1.17
C ASP A 253 -1.91 12.83 -2.62
N THR A 254 -2.10 11.60 -3.10
CA THR A 254 -1.77 11.21 -4.48
C THR A 254 -2.69 11.89 -5.48
N TYR A 255 -3.99 11.93 -5.22
CA TYR A 255 -4.97 12.64 -6.02
C TYR A 255 -4.65 14.14 -6.09
N GLU A 256 -4.40 14.80 -4.96
CA GLU A 256 -4.14 16.24 -4.91
C GLU A 256 -2.87 16.63 -5.68
N ARG A 257 -1.83 15.79 -5.63
CA ARG A 257 -0.61 15.96 -6.46
C ARG A 257 -0.93 15.90 -7.95
N CYS A 258 -1.73 14.93 -8.38
CA CYS A 258 -2.14 14.80 -9.79
C CYS A 258 -3.04 15.96 -10.23
N ARG A 259 -4.04 16.31 -9.42
CA ARG A 259 -4.99 17.41 -9.66
C ARG A 259 -4.30 18.76 -9.78
N THR A 260 -3.37 19.07 -8.86
CA THR A 260 -2.64 20.35 -8.87
C THR A 260 -1.76 20.51 -10.12
N ALA A 261 -1.29 19.40 -10.70
CA ALA A 261 -0.53 19.39 -11.94
C ALA A 261 -1.41 19.33 -13.21
N ALA A 262 -2.73 19.31 -13.05
CA ALA A 262 -3.70 19.23 -14.14
C ALA A 262 -4.41 20.56 -14.37
N ARG A 263 -4.93 20.75 -15.59
CA ARG A 263 -5.80 21.88 -15.94
C ARG A 263 -7.26 21.44 -15.95
N ARG A 264 -8.16 22.25 -15.40
CA ARG A 264 -9.60 22.00 -15.51
C ARG A 264 -10.05 22.20 -16.95
N ILE A 265 -10.95 21.34 -17.41
CA ILE A 265 -11.68 21.52 -18.67
C ILE A 265 -12.95 22.30 -18.36
N GLU A 266 -13.10 23.46 -19.02
CA GLU A 266 -14.30 24.27 -18.90
C GLU A 266 -15.55 23.42 -19.23
N PRO A 267 -16.66 23.59 -18.48
CA PRO A 267 -17.95 23.03 -18.85
C PRO A 267 -18.32 23.41 -20.29
N ALA A 268 -19.22 22.67 -20.92
CA ALA A 268 -19.77 23.14 -22.18
C ALA A 268 -20.44 24.50 -21.93
N ALA A 269 -20.13 25.51 -22.73
CA ALA A 269 -20.79 26.80 -22.61
C ALA A 269 -22.29 26.57 -22.78
N GLY A 270 -23.05 26.76 -21.70
CA GLY A 270 -24.50 26.58 -21.72
C GLY A 270 -25.10 27.40 -22.86
N ILE A 271 -25.80 26.73 -23.76
CA ILE A 271 -26.64 27.41 -24.74
C ILE A 271 -27.84 27.91 -23.92
N GLY A 272 -27.73 29.14 -23.41
CA GLY A 272 -28.85 29.86 -22.79
C GLY A 272 -29.95 30.15 -23.80
#